data_AF-A0A3N5IAJ4-F1
#
_entry.id   AF-A0A3N5IAJ4-F1
#
_cell.length_a   1.000
_cell.length_b   1.000
_cell.length_c   1.000
_cell.angle_alpha   90.00
_cell.angle_beta   90.00
_cell.angle_gamma   90.00
#
_symmetry.space_group_name_H-M   'P 1'
#
loop_
_entity.id
_entity.type
_entity.pdbx_description
1 polymer ?
#
loop_
_entity_poly.entity_id
_entity_poly.type
_entity_poly.pdbx_seq_one_letter_code
_entity_poly.pdbx_strand_id
1 'polypeptide(L)'
;MIAPRSIRVRFQKDWAARERRGLLAPDPRVRTLCRVLVTYPDVRHIVTDCISLHGNADARTVDTVARFLERQHWLVESLILE
;
A
#
# COMPACT_ATOMS: atom_id res chain seq x y z
N MET A 1 6.12 3.30 21.88
CA MET A 1 5.68 4.04 20.67
C MET A 1 4.73 3.12 19.93
N ILE A 2 3.51 3.57 19.61
CA ILE A 2 2.55 2.76 18.85
C ILE A 2 3.02 2.80 17.39
N ALA A 3 3.33 1.64 16.81
CA ALA A 3 3.71 1.58 15.40
C ALA A 3 2.50 2.01 14.53
N PRO A 4 2.73 2.74 13.43
CA PRO A 4 1.67 3.09 12.49
C PRO A 4 0.99 1.81 12.00
N ARG A 5 -0.34 1.82 12.06
CA ARG A 5 -1.23 0.69 11.79
C ARG A 5 -1.75 0.71 10.36
N SER A 6 -1.55 1.80 9.65
CA SER A 6 -2.03 1.94 8.28
C SER A 6 -1.01 2.68 7.41
N ILE A 7 -0.97 2.32 6.14
CA ILE A 7 -0.21 3.02 5.11
C ILE A 7 -1.19 3.53 4.09
N ARG A 8 -1.36 4.85 4.02
CA ARG A 8 -2.19 5.50 3.02
C ARG A 8 -1.35 5.87 1.80
N VAL A 9 -1.87 5.53 0.63
CA VAL A 9 -1.21 5.71 -0.66
C VAL A 9 -1.88 6.85 -1.41
N ARG A 10 -1.10 7.87 -1.78
CA ARG A 10 -1.51 8.85 -2.78
C ARG A 10 -1.00 8.38 -4.14
N PHE A 11 -1.92 8.30 -5.10
CA PHE A 11 -1.62 7.81 -6.44
C PHE A 11 -1.16 8.95 -7.36
N GLN A 12 -0.33 8.59 -8.34
CA GLN A 12 -0.02 9.48 -9.45
C GLN A 12 -1.29 10.03 -10.10
N LYS A 13 -1.30 11.31 -10.49
CA LYS A 13 -2.49 11.98 -11.05
C LYS A 13 -3.06 11.25 -12.27
N ASP A 14 -2.19 10.83 -13.18
CA ASP A 14 -2.58 10.08 -14.38
C ASP A 14 -3.21 8.73 -14.03
N TRP A 15 -2.70 8.09 -12.97
CA TRP A 15 -3.25 6.84 -12.46
C TRP A 15 -4.62 7.04 -11.82
N ALA A 16 -4.73 8.01 -10.89
CA ALA A 16 -5.98 8.30 -10.17
C ALA A 16 -7.13 8.69 -11.12
N ALA A 17 -6.82 9.40 -12.21
CA ALA A 17 -7.80 9.79 -13.23
C ALA A 17 -8.32 8.60 -14.04
N ARG A 18 -7.44 7.64 -14.35
CA ARG A 18 -7.74 6.48 -15.20
C ARG A 18 -8.37 5.32 -14.43
N GLU A 19 -7.84 5.04 -13.24
CA GLU A 19 -8.17 3.86 -12.43
C GLU A 19 -8.66 4.29 -11.05
N ARG A 20 -9.94 4.68 -10.96
CA ARG A 20 -10.61 5.16 -9.72
C ARG A 20 -10.64 4.14 -8.57
N ARG A 21 -10.08 2.95 -8.76
CA ARG A 21 -10.04 1.85 -7.79
C ARG A 21 -8.67 1.67 -7.13
N GLY A 22 -7.65 2.48 -7.49
CA GLY A 22 -6.36 2.50 -6.77
C GLY A 22 -5.70 1.11 -6.68
N LEU A 23 -5.40 0.66 -5.46
CA LEU A 23 -4.86 -0.68 -5.17
C LEU A 23 -5.80 -1.83 -5.54
N LEU A 24 -7.08 -1.56 -5.84
CA LEU A 24 -8.07 -2.55 -6.27
C LEU A 24 -8.41 -2.42 -7.76
N ALA A 25 -7.59 -1.69 -8.53
CA ALA A 25 -7.74 -1.60 -9.97
C ALA A 25 -7.59 -2.98 -10.65
N PRO A 26 -8.32 -3.24 -11.75
CA PRO A 26 -8.21 -4.49 -12.48
C PRO A 26 -6.87 -4.67 -13.22
N ASP A 27 -5.98 -3.66 -13.15
CA ASP A 27 -4.67 -3.68 -13.78
C ASP A 27 -3.78 -4.85 -13.29
N PRO A 28 -3.12 -5.60 -14.19
CA PRO A 28 -2.28 -6.74 -13.83
C PRO A 28 -1.10 -6.40 -12.91
N ARG A 29 -0.51 -5.20 -13.03
CA ARG A 29 0.60 -4.75 -12.18
C ARG A 29 0.11 -4.49 -10.76
N VAL A 30 -1.05 -3.86 -10.62
CA VAL A 30 -1.71 -3.67 -9.31
C VAL A 30 -2.05 -5.01 -8.68
N ARG A 31 -2.62 -5.96 -9.43
CA ARG A 31 -2.89 -7.31 -8.93
C ARG A 31 -1.63 -8.02 -8.44
N THR A 32 -0.52 -7.89 -9.17
CA THR A 32 0.78 -8.45 -8.75
C THR A 32 1.28 -7.80 -7.48
N LEU A 33 1.20 -6.47 -7.38
CA LEU A 33 1.55 -5.71 -6.20
C LEU A 33 0.73 -6.16 -4.98
N CYS A 34 -0.59 -6.28 -5.12
CA CYS A 34 -1.45 -6.79 -4.05
C CYS A 34 -1.10 -8.22 -3.64
N ARG A 35 -0.76 -9.10 -4.59
CA ARG A 35 -0.30 -10.47 -4.29
C ARG A 35 0.96 -10.46 -3.43
N VAL A 36 1.90 -9.55 -3.70
CA VAL A 36 3.11 -9.39 -2.87
C VAL A 36 2.73 -8.84 -1.50
N LEU A 37 1.87 -7.81 -1.43
CA LEU A 37 1.43 -7.23 -0.16
C LEU A 37 0.76 -8.24 0.77
N VAL A 38 -0.09 -9.14 0.24
CA VAL A 38 -0.74 -10.18 1.07
C VAL A 38 0.21 -11.30 1.50
N THR A 39 1.46 -11.34 1.02
CA THR A 39 2.47 -12.27 1.55
C THR A 39 3.08 -11.78 2.88
N TYR A 40 2.92 -10.51 3.22
CA TYR A 40 3.31 -10.01 4.54
C TYR A 40 2.24 -10.41 5.56
N PRO A 41 2.56 -11.23 6.57
CA PRO A 41 1.57 -11.75 7.52
C PRO A 41 0.92 -10.63 8.35
N ASP A 42 1.63 -9.52 8.51
CA ASP A 42 1.14 -8.34 9.22
C ASP A 42 0.12 -7.53 8.42
N VAL A 43 -0.04 -7.76 7.10
CA VAL A 43 -1.03 -7.07 6.28
C VAL A 43 -2.42 -7.67 6.54
N ARG A 44 -3.29 -6.88 7.14
CA ARG A 44 -4.64 -7.31 7.55
C ARG A 44 -5.66 -7.16 6.43
N HIS A 45 -5.73 -5.99 5.81
CA HIS A 45 -6.62 -5.75 4.67
C HIS A 45 -6.12 -4.61 3.79
N ILE A 46 -6.48 -4.67 2.52
CA ILE A 46 -6.13 -3.67 1.51
C ILE A 46 -7.43 -3.10 0.96
N VAL A 47 -7.54 -1.77 0.98
CA VAL A 47 -8.61 -1.00 0.34
C VAL A 47 -8.02 -0.11 -0.74
N THR A 48 -8.88 0.64 -1.44
CA THR A 48 -8.53 1.46 -2.61
C THR A 48 -7.26 2.28 -2.45
N ASP A 49 -7.09 3.00 -1.34
CA ASP A 49 -5.98 3.92 -1.07
C ASP A 49 -5.24 3.63 0.24
N CYS A 50 -5.53 2.50 0.90
CA CYS A 50 -4.98 2.24 2.23
C CYS A 50 -4.69 0.75 2.46
N ILE A 51 -3.60 0.49 3.17
CA ILE A 51 -3.16 -0.82 3.61
C ILE A 51 -3.16 -0.83 5.12
N SER A 52 -4.02 -1.64 5.72
CA SER A 52 -4.07 -1.79 7.17
C SER A 52 -3.25 -2.98 7.61
N LEU A 53 -2.47 -2.76 8.66
CA LEU A 53 -1.59 -3.74 9.28
C LEU A 53 -2.19 -4.21 10.62
N HIS A 54 -1.75 -5.38 11.09
CA HIS A 54 -2.10 -5.88 12.40
C HIS A 54 -1.55 -4.97 13.51
N GLY A 55 -2.26 -4.87 14.63
CA GLY A 55 -1.89 -3.96 15.74
C GLY A 55 -0.58 -4.31 16.45
N ASN A 56 -0.06 -5.53 16.24
CA ASN A 56 1.22 -6.02 16.71
C ASN A 56 2.29 -6.08 15.60
N ALA A 57 2.03 -5.49 14.43
CA ALA A 57 2.99 -5.45 13.34
C ALA A 57 4.29 -4.78 13.77
N ASP A 58 5.41 -5.40 13.43
CA ASP A 58 6.72 -4.85 13.74
C ASP A 58 6.99 -3.58 12.90
N ALA A 59 7.62 -2.57 13.51
CA ALA A 59 7.93 -1.31 12.83
C ALA A 59 8.80 -1.52 11.57
N ARG A 60 9.64 -2.56 11.55
CA ARG A 60 10.45 -2.94 10.39
C ARG A 60 9.59 -3.48 9.25
N THR A 61 8.52 -4.22 9.55
CA THR A 61 7.57 -4.65 8.52
C THR A 61 6.91 -3.43 7.90
N VAL A 62 6.48 -2.46 8.71
CA VAL A 62 5.83 -1.23 8.20
C VAL A 62 6.77 -0.45 7.28
N ASP A 63 8.03 -0.23 7.70
CA ASP A 63 9.05 0.43 6.86
C ASP A 63 9.34 -0.37 5.58
N THR A 64 9.40 -1.71 5.66
CA THR A 64 9.63 -2.57 4.48
C THR A 64 8.50 -2.43 3.46
N VAL A 65 7.25 -2.44 3.92
CA VAL A 65 6.07 -2.28 3.06
C VAL A 65 6.02 -0.86 2.48
N ALA A 66 6.30 0.17 3.29
CA ALA A 66 6.38 1.55 2.83
C ALA A 66 7.42 1.71 1.72
N ARG A 67 8.66 1.26 1.95
CA ARG A 67 9.73 1.31 0.94
C ARG A 67 9.41 0.49 -0.31
N PHE A 68 8.70 -0.63 -0.16
CA PHE A 68 8.24 -1.40 -1.30
C PHE A 68 7.26 -0.61 -2.18
N LEU A 69 6.31 0.10 -1.56
CA LEU A 69 5.35 0.97 -2.24
C LEU A 69 6.00 2.21 -2.85
N GLU A 70 6.95 2.86 -2.15
CA GLU A 70 7.67 4.03 -2.67
C GLU A 70 8.42 3.72 -3.96
N ARG A 71 8.98 2.51 -4.09
CA ARG A 71 9.64 2.06 -5.32
C ARG A 71 8.69 1.93 -6.52
N GLN A 72 7.38 1.92 -6.29
CA GLN A 72 6.36 1.86 -7.33
C GLN A 72 5.98 3.25 -7.82
N HIS A 73 6.96 4.04 -8.27
CA HIS A 73 6.78 5.44 -8.71
C HIS A 73 5.75 5.60 -9.85
N TRP A 74 5.48 4.52 -10.60
CA TRP A 74 4.45 4.49 -11.65
C TRP A 74 3.02 4.53 -11.09
N LEU A 75 2.83 4.15 -9.83
CA LEU A 75 1.55 4.07 -9.13
C LEU A 75 1.46 5.12 -8.01
N VAL A 76 2.52 5.23 -7.21
CA VAL A 76 2.57 5.99 -5.96
C VAL A 76 3.21 7.37 -6.21
N GLU A 77 2.51 8.41 -5.78
CA GLU A 77 3.02 9.79 -5.68
C GLU A 77 3.65 10.03 -4.31
N SER A 78 2.96 9.63 -3.23
CA SER A 78 3.44 9.76 -1.85
C SER A 78 2.72 8.80 -0.92
N LEU A 79 3.27 8.60 0.28
CA LEU A 79 2.72 7.74 1.32
C LEU A 79 2.55 8.52 2.63
N ILE A 80 1.57 8.11 3.44
CA ILE A 80 1.37 8.60 4.80
C ILE A 80 1.26 7.36 5.72
N LEU A 81 2.08 7.33 6.77
CA LEU A 81 2.01 6.31 7.82
C LEU A 81 1.09 6.82 8.93
N GLU A 82 0.02 6.08 9.23
CA GLU A 82 -1.04 6.43 10.20
C GLU A 82 -1.11 5.43 11.37
#